data_AF-A0A2T0JZP0-F1
#
_entry.id   AF-A0A2T0JZP0-F1
#
_cell.length_a   1.000
_cell.length_b   1.000
_cell.length_c   1.000
_cell.angle_alpha   90.00
_cell.angle_beta   90.00
_cell.angle_gamma   90.00
#
_symmetry.space_group_name_H-M   'P 1'
#
loop_
_entity.id
_entity.type
_entity.pdbx_description
1 polymer ?
#
loop_
_entity_poly.entity_id
_entity_poly.type
_entity_poly.pdbx_seq_one_letter_code
_entity_poly.pdbx_strand_id
1 'polypeptide(L)'
;MTFQRARSEEQREIRRRAILDTAAAMLDEMPVAEVSLNELSRRVGLAKSNVLRYFETREAVLLELLDRFLREWLSALGDELAGGIDPRAPATERAGLLAGILSRSLADRPVLCGLFGAQGSVLEQNVSVEVVTRHKRESLDALAAMTALIRKHVPELGDGTQAYCLQVLVLAGALSAYLPPPATVLAVYQAEPSLAVLQTDLHGALHLAVTMTTVGTLPR
;
A
#
# COMPACT_ATOMS: atom_id res chain seq x y z
N MET A 1 -20.11 11.30 36.20
CA MET A 1 -20.09 12.28 35.09
C MET A 1 -18.96 11.94 34.10
N THR A 2 -19.12 10.88 33.30
CA THR A 2 -18.05 10.33 32.44
C THR A 2 -18.23 10.67 30.95
N PHE A 3 -19.37 11.28 30.59
CA PHE A 3 -19.78 11.54 29.20
C PHE A 3 -18.98 12.64 28.47
N GLN A 4 -18.42 13.61 29.20
CA GLN A 4 -17.78 14.78 28.57
C GLN A 4 -16.39 14.46 27.97
N ARG A 5 -15.68 13.46 28.53
CA ARG A 5 -14.40 12.96 27.98
C ARG A 5 -14.59 12.09 26.75
N ALA A 6 -15.50 11.12 26.82
CA ALA A 6 -15.81 10.23 25.70
C ALA A 6 -16.28 11.01 24.46
N ARG A 7 -17.14 12.04 24.64
CA ARG A 7 -17.60 12.90 23.54
C ARG A 7 -16.49 13.76 22.92
N SER A 8 -15.49 14.14 23.72
CA SER A 8 -14.29 14.88 23.26
C SER A 8 -13.34 13.98 22.47
N GLU A 9 -13.14 12.75 22.92
CA GLU A 9 -12.35 11.74 22.21
C GLU A 9 -13.02 11.34 20.88
N GLU A 10 -14.33 11.12 20.89
CA GLU A 10 -15.12 10.85 19.69
C GLU A 10 -15.03 11.99 18.68
N GLN A 11 -15.20 13.24 19.12
CA GLN A 11 -15.02 14.42 18.26
C GLN A 11 -13.59 14.53 17.71
N ARG A 12 -12.58 14.19 18.52
CA ARG A 12 -11.18 14.17 18.09
C ARG A 12 -10.97 13.13 17.00
N GLU A 13 -11.54 11.93 17.15
CA GLU A 13 -11.45 10.85 16.18
C GLU A 13 -12.20 11.19 14.87
N ILE A 14 -13.40 11.76 14.96
CA ILE A 14 -14.15 12.24 13.78
C ILE A 14 -13.30 13.25 13.00
N ARG A 15 -12.65 14.20 13.69
CA ARG A 15 -11.78 15.19 13.04
C ARG A 15 -10.53 14.56 12.42
N ARG A 16 -9.91 13.61 13.12
CA ARG A 16 -8.76 12.86 12.61
C ARG A 16 -9.12 12.11 11.32
N ARG A 17 -10.27 11.43 11.32
CA ARG A 17 -10.81 10.72 10.16
C ARG A 17 -11.09 11.64 8.99
N ALA A 18 -11.71 12.80 9.23
CA ALA A 18 -11.96 13.79 8.17
C ALA A 18 -10.65 14.27 7.49
N ILE A 19 -9.57 14.43 8.26
CA ILE A 19 -8.25 14.78 7.70
C ILE A 19 -7.72 13.63 6.82
N LEU A 20 -7.78 12.38 7.30
CA LEU A 20 -7.34 11.21 6.54
C LEU A 20 -8.17 10.99 5.27
N ASP A 21 -9.50 11.11 5.34
CA ASP A 21 -10.39 10.97 4.19
C ASP A 21 -10.13 12.08 3.15
N THR A 22 -9.84 13.30 3.60
CA THR A 22 -9.44 14.39 2.69
C THR A 22 -8.10 14.08 2.03
N ALA A 23 -7.12 13.57 2.77
CA ALA A 23 -5.82 13.18 2.22
C ALA A 23 -5.94 12.02 1.22
N ALA A 24 -6.82 11.05 1.49
CA ALA A 24 -7.14 9.97 0.56
C ALA A 24 -7.71 10.51 -0.75
N ALA A 25 -8.72 11.38 -0.70
CA ALA A 25 -9.30 12.01 -1.89
C ALA A 25 -8.27 12.85 -2.68
N MET A 26 -7.31 13.49 -2.00
CA MET A 26 -6.22 14.17 -2.69
C MET A 26 -5.34 13.20 -3.49
N LEU A 27 -5.05 12.01 -2.95
CA LEU A 27 -4.21 11.01 -3.63
C LEU A 27 -4.89 10.38 -4.86
N ASP A 28 -6.21 10.46 -4.96
CA ASP A 28 -6.94 10.10 -6.18
C ASP A 28 -6.74 11.13 -7.31
N GLU A 29 -6.33 12.35 -6.96
CA GLU A 29 -6.17 13.47 -7.89
C GLU A 29 -4.71 13.81 -8.20
N MET A 30 -3.78 13.48 -7.29
CA MET A 30 -2.38 13.92 -7.38
C MET A 30 -1.39 12.91 -6.78
N PRO A 31 -0.13 12.88 -7.25
CA PRO A 31 0.86 11.95 -6.74
C PRO A 31 1.25 12.26 -5.28
N VAL A 32 1.78 11.22 -4.60
CA VAL A 32 2.23 11.28 -3.20
C VAL A 32 3.21 12.43 -2.93
N ALA A 33 3.97 12.91 -3.92
CA ALA A 33 4.90 14.04 -3.78
C ALA A 33 4.22 15.42 -3.75
N GLU A 34 3.02 15.57 -4.30
CA GLU A 34 2.34 16.88 -4.46
C GLU A 34 1.38 17.26 -3.32
N VAL A 35 0.86 16.28 -2.57
CA VAL A 35 0.00 16.43 -1.37
C VAL A 35 0.58 17.35 -0.26
N SER A 36 0.47 18.67 -0.34
CA SER A 36 1.00 19.54 0.73
C SER A 36 0.08 19.64 1.97
N LEU A 37 0.66 19.89 3.15
CA LEU A 37 -0.11 20.15 4.38
C LEU A 37 -0.98 21.42 4.25
N ASN A 38 -0.52 22.40 3.48
CA ASN A 38 -1.27 23.63 3.22
C ASN A 38 -2.55 23.34 2.41
N GLU A 39 -2.41 22.55 1.34
CA GLU A 39 -3.53 22.15 0.50
C GLU A 39 -4.51 21.24 1.26
N LEU A 40 -3.99 20.29 2.06
CA LEU A 40 -4.80 19.47 2.94
C LEU A 40 -5.63 20.31 3.91
N SER A 41 -4.99 21.29 4.56
CA SER A 41 -5.66 22.23 5.48
C SER A 41 -6.78 23.01 4.79
N ARG A 42 -6.52 23.49 3.56
CA ARG A 42 -7.51 24.20 2.74
C ARG A 42 -8.71 23.32 2.41
N ARG A 43 -8.49 22.08 1.95
CA ARG A 43 -9.55 21.14 1.53
C ARG A 43 -10.39 20.64 2.69
N VAL A 44 -9.79 20.34 3.85
CA VAL A 44 -10.53 19.92 5.05
C VAL A 44 -11.23 21.09 5.76
N GLY A 45 -10.98 22.33 5.32
CA GLY A 45 -11.59 23.54 5.90
C GLY A 45 -11.05 23.89 7.29
N LEU A 46 -9.80 23.54 7.58
CA LEU A 46 -9.16 23.82 8.87
C LEU A 46 -7.95 24.73 8.70
N ALA A 47 -7.70 25.60 9.67
CA ALA A 47 -6.42 26.29 9.76
C ALA A 47 -5.28 25.26 9.90
N LYS A 48 -4.11 25.54 9.29
CA LYS A 48 -2.94 24.66 9.39
C LYS A 48 -2.56 24.31 10.83
N SER A 49 -2.64 25.30 11.74
CA SER A 49 -2.40 25.10 13.17
C SER A 49 -3.38 24.13 13.83
N ASN A 50 -4.60 23.98 13.29
CA ASN A 50 -5.57 23.01 13.78
C ASN A 50 -5.26 21.60 13.27
N VAL A 51 -4.84 21.44 12.01
CA VAL A 51 -4.40 20.15 11.46
C VAL A 51 -3.18 19.63 12.23
N LEU A 52 -2.24 20.53 12.55
CA LEU A 52 -1.03 20.22 13.32
C LEU A 52 -1.30 19.70 14.75
N ARG A 53 -2.51 19.87 15.29
CA ARG A 53 -2.91 19.26 16.58
C ARG A 53 -3.19 17.76 16.48
N TYR A 54 -3.39 17.26 15.26
CA TYR A 54 -3.70 15.86 14.98
C TYR A 54 -2.52 15.13 14.35
N PHE A 55 -1.79 15.81 13.46
CA PHE A 55 -0.65 15.25 12.74
C PHE A 55 0.48 16.26 12.70
N GLU A 56 1.66 15.88 13.17
CA GLU A 56 2.82 16.77 13.25
C GLU A 56 3.35 17.23 11.88
N THR A 57 3.20 16.38 10.87
CA THR A 57 3.66 16.63 9.50
C THR A 57 2.70 16.02 8.48
N ARG A 58 2.90 16.35 7.21
CA ARG A 58 2.21 15.69 6.09
C ARG A 58 2.55 14.20 6.07
N GLU A 59 3.82 13.87 6.26
CA GLU A 59 4.34 12.52 6.27
C GLU A 59 3.65 11.68 7.36
N ALA A 60 3.39 12.25 8.54
CA ALA A 60 2.61 11.59 9.59
C ALA A 60 1.16 11.27 9.18
N VAL A 61 0.52 12.13 8.36
CA VAL A 61 -0.81 11.84 7.77
C VAL A 61 -0.71 10.66 6.80
N LEU A 62 0.30 10.68 5.92
CA LEU A 62 0.46 9.70 4.85
C LEU A 62 0.88 8.32 5.37
N LEU A 63 1.71 8.25 6.41
CA LEU A 63 2.06 6.97 7.07
C LEU A 63 0.83 6.31 7.70
N GLU A 64 -0.01 7.09 8.38
CA GLU A 64 -1.22 6.55 8.98
C GLU A 64 -2.26 6.12 7.92
N LEU A 65 -2.31 6.84 6.81
CA LEU A 65 -3.13 6.46 5.67
C LEU A 65 -2.62 5.17 5.02
N LEU A 66 -1.29 5.00 4.91
CA LEU A 66 -0.67 3.76 4.46
C LEU A 66 -1.05 2.58 5.38
N ASP A 67 -0.97 2.76 6.69
CA ASP A 67 -1.37 1.73 7.67
C ASP A 67 -2.85 1.35 7.49
N ARG A 68 -3.73 2.34 7.27
CA ARG A 68 -5.15 2.11 7.00
C ARG A 68 -5.37 1.33 5.71
N PHE A 69 -4.75 1.74 4.62
CA PHE A 69 -4.91 1.08 3.32
C PHE A 69 -4.35 -0.34 3.32
N LEU A 70 -3.25 -0.61 4.03
CA LEU A 70 -2.73 -1.96 4.21
C LEU A 70 -3.75 -2.85 4.93
N ARG A 71 -4.37 -2.39 6.01
CA ARG A 71 -5.41 -3.15 6.73
C ARG A 71 -6.63 -3.42 5.86
N GLU A 72 -7.12 -2.40 5.14
CA GLU A 72 -8.26 -2.53 4.24
C GLU A 72 -7.96 -3.50 3.08
N TRP A 73 -6.78 -3.41 2.48
CA TRP A 73 -6.33 -4.34 1.44
C TRP A 73 -6.19 -5.77 1.98
N LEU A 74 -5.60 -5.98 3.15
CA LEU A 74 -5.47 -7.32 3.74
C LEU A 74 -6.82 -7.96 4.05
N SER A 75 -7.81 -7.17 4.48
CA SER A 75 -9.18 -7.65 4.67
C SER A 75 -9.77 -8.13 3.34
N ALA A 76 -9.70 -7.31 2.29
CA ALA A 76 -10.22 -7.66 0.97
C ALA A 76 -9.48 -8.85 0.35
N LEU A 77 -8.15 -8.90 0.50
CA LEU A 77 -7.32 -10.01 0.07
C LEU A 77 -7.74 -11.33 0.74
N GLY A 78 -8.14 -11.28 2.01
CA GLY A 78 -8.66 -12.44 2.73
C GLY A 78 -9.89 -13.05 2.04
N ASP A 79 -10.83 -12.20 1.63
CA ASP A 79 -12.05 -12.62 0.94
C ASP A 79 -11.73 -13.16 -0.48
N GLU A 80 -10.83 -12.49 -1.22
CA GLU A 80 -10.41 -12.91 -2.55
C GLU A 80 -9.68 -14.26 -2.54
N LEU A 81 -8.78 -14.49 -1.58
CA LEU A 81 -8.07 -15.77 -1.45
C LEU A 81 -9.01 -16.91 -1.02
N ALA A 82 -9.96 -16.62 -0.14
CA ALA A 82 -10.96 -17.59 0.31
C ALA A 82 -11.90 -18.04 -0.82
N GLY A 83 -12.31 -17.11 -1.69
CA GLY A 83 -13.14 -17.43 -2.85
C GLY A 83 -12.36 -17.95 -4.07
N GLY A 84 -11.07 -17.62 -4.17
CA GLY A 84 -10.27 -17.83 -5.38
C GLY A 84 -9.31 -19.02 -5.36
N ILE A 85 -9.02 -19.61 -4.19
CA ILE A 85 -8.08 -20.73 -4.07
C ILE A 85 -8.78 -21.94 -3.46
N ASP A 86 -9.01 -22.97 -4.27
CA ASP A 86 -9.46 -24.28 -3.78
C ASP A 86 -8.32 -24.97 -2.98
N PRO A 87 -8.52 -25.27 -1.69
CA PRO A 87 -7.53 -26.02 -0.90
C PRO A 87 -7.18 -27.39 -1.49
N ARG A 88 -8.04 -27.98 -2.34
CA ARG A 88 -7.84 -29.29 -2.97
C ARG A 88 -7.10 -29.23 -4.30
N ALA A 89 -6.90 -28.05 -4.89
CA ALA A 89 -6.14 -27.92 -6.14
C ALA A 89 -4.67 -28.38 -5.98
N PRO A 90 -3.97 -28.72 -7.05
CA PRO A 90 -2.52 -28.95 -7.00
C PRO A 90 -1.75 -27.73 -6.45
N ALA A 91 -0.63 -27.97 -5.78
CA ALA A 91 0.19 -26.89 -5.18
C ALA A 91 0.62 -25.82 -6.20
N THR A 92 1.02 -26.24 -7.39
CA THR A 92 1.41 -25.35 -8.49
C THR A 92 0.25 -24.47 -8.97
N GLU A 93 -0.97 -25.02 -8.98
CA GLU A 93 -2.18 -24.28 -9.33
C GLU A 93 -2.55 -23.26 -8.25
N ARG A 94 -2.54 -23.65 -6.97
CA ARG A 94 -2.76 -22.73 -5.85
C ARG A 94 -1.75 -21.57 -5.85
N ALA A 95 -0.48 -21.87 -6.12
CA ALA A 95 0.56 -20.85 -6.22
C ALA A 95 0.34 -19.89 -7.40
N GLY A 96 -0.07 -20.40 -8.56
CA GLY A 96 -0.44 -19.57 -9.71
C GLY A 96 -1.65 -18.66 -9.42
N LEU A 97 -2.68 -19.20 -8.75
CA LEU A 97 -3.85 -18.45 -8.32
C LEU A 97 -3.48 -17.37 -7.29
N LEU A 98 -2.64 -17.69 -6.30
CA LEU A 98 -2.11 -16.72 -5.34
C LEU A 98 -1.39 -15.58 -6.05
N ALA A 99 -0.47 -15.89 -6.97
CA ALA A 99 0.27 -14.88 -7.72
C ALA A 99 -0.66 -13.97 -8.53
N GLY A 100 -1.68 -14.57 -9.18
CA GLY A 100 -2.71 -13.83 -9.89
C GLY A 100 -3.52 -12.91 -8.97
N ILE A 101 -4.01 -13.40 -7.83
CA ILE A 101 -4.82 -12.61 -6.89
C ILE A 101 -3.99 -11.48 -6.27
N LEU A 102 -2.76 -11.76 -5.82
CA LEU A 102 -1.88 -10.75 -5.22
C LEU A 102 -1.53 -9.64 -6.22
N SER A 103 -1.11 -10.01 -7.44
CA SER A 103 -0.74 -9.03 -8.46
C SER A 103 -1.89 -8.12 -8.85
N ARG A 104 -3.09 -8.67 -9.08
CA ARG A 104 -4.29 -7.90 -9.40
C ARG A 104 -4.72 -6.99 -8.25
N SER A 105 -4.86 -7.55 -7.04
CA SER A 105 -5.34 -6.79 -5.87
C SER A 105 -4.44 -5.61 -5.50
N LEU A 106 -3.12 -5.71 -5.74
CA LEU A 106 -2.17 -4.62 -5.59
C LEU A 106 -2.22 -3.63 -6.74
N ALA A 107 -2.28 -4.12 -8.00
CA ALA A 107 -2.35 -3.26 -9.18
C ALA A 107 -3.62 -2.37 -9.18
N ASP A 108 -4.73 -2.88 -8.66
CA ASP A 108 -5.99 -2.15 -8.49
C ASP A 108 -5.93 -1.09 -7.37
N ARG A 109 -4.83 -1.03 -6.61
CA ARG A 109 -4.60 -0.08 -5.51
C ARG A 109 -3.30 0.71 -5.73
N PRO A 110 -3.22 1.52 -6.80
CA PRO A 110 -2.00 2.27 -7.14
C PRO A 110 -1.60 3.26 -6.05
N VAL A 111 -2.56 3.86 -5.32
CA VAL A 111 -2.27 4.77 -4.21
C VAL A 111 -1.57 4.05 -3.05
N LEU A 112 -2.03 2.84 -2.69
CA LEU A 112 -1.37 2.00 -1.68
C LEU A 112 0.07 1.69 -2.09
N CYS A 113 0.26 1.25 -3.34
CA CYS A 113 1.58 0.95 -3.87
C CYS A 113 2.49 2.19 -3.86
N GLY A 114 1.99 3.34 -4.31
CA GLY A 114 2.72 4.60 -4.31
C GLY A 114 3.14 5.07 -2.91
N LEU A 115 2.24 4.96 -1.92
CA LEU A 115 2.57 5.26 -0.52
C LEU A 115 3.64 4.31 0.03
N PHE A 116 3.51 3.01 -0.25
CA PHE A 116 4.49 2.02 0.18
C PHE A 116 5.87 2.26 -0.45
N GLY A 117 5.91 2.62 -1.74
CA GLY A 117 7.13 2.97 -2.47
C GLY A 117 7.81 4.25 -1.96
N ALA A 118 7.04 5.21 -1.46
CA ALA A 118 7.55 6.44 -0.87
C ALA A 118 7.95 6.32 0.62
N GLN A 119 7.61 5.22 1.30
CA GLN A 119 7.72 5.14 2.77
C GLN A 119 9.16 5.39 3.27
N GLY A 120 10.15 4.69 2.70
CA GLY A 120 11.52 4.73 3.22
C GLY A 120 12.32 5.95 2.78
N SER A 121 12.02 6.49 1.59
CA SER A 121 12.75 7.62 0.99
C SER A 121 12.17 8.97 1.37
N VAL A 122 10.88 9.04 1.71
CA VAL A 122 10.17 10.30 1.97
C VAL A 122 9.48 10.26 3.32
N LEU A 123 8.56 9.31 3.53
CA LEU A 123 7.61 9.39 4.64
C LEU A 123 8.28 9.17 6.01
N GLU A 124 9.28 8.31 6.09
CA GLU A 124 10.00 7.99 7.34
C GLU A 124 11.09 9.02 7.68
N GLN A 125 11.38 10.00 6.82
CA GLN A 125 12.48 10.95 7.00
C GLN A 125 12.08 12.20 7.80
N ASN A 126 10.83 12.67 7.66
CA ASN A 126 10.35 13.95 8.22
C ASN A 126 9.27 13.75 9.30
N VAL A 127 9.51 12.82 10.21
CA VAL A 127 8.59 12.46 11.30
C VAL A 127 9.36 12.18 12.57
N SER A 128 8.69 12.29 13.72
CA SER A 128 9.24 11.92 15.01
C SER A 128 9.50 10.42 15.11
N VAL A 129 10.43 10.05 15.99
CA VAL A 129 10.71 8.64 16.33
C VAL A 129 9.45 7.94 16.84
N GLU A 130 8.56 8.64 17.55
CA GLU A 130 7.31 8.09 18.05
C GLU A 130 6.36 7.69 16.91
N VAL A 131 6.21 8.55 15.90
CA VAL A 131 5.38 8.26 14.72
C VAL A 131 5.94 7.08 13.93
N VAL A 132 7.25 7.05 13.67
CA VAL A 132 7.89 5.91 12.99
C VAL A 132 7.72 4.64 13.80
N THR A 133 7.91 4.69 15.11
CA THR A 133 7.76 3.51 15.99
C THR A 133 6.34 2.93 15.91
N ARG A 134 5.31 3.79 15.92
CA ARG A 134 3.92 3.36 15.76
C ARG A 134 3.72 2.72 14.38
N HIS A 135 4.13 3.39 13.31
CA HIS A 135 4.01 2.88 11.94
C HIS A 135 4.73 1.52 11.76
N LYS A 136 5.93 1.34 12.31
CA LYS A 136 6.67 0.08 12.21
C LYS A 136 5.99 -1.07 12.95
N ARG A 137 5.32 -0.80 14.09
CA ARG A 137 4.51 -1.82 14.77
C ARG A 137 3.33 -2.25 13.92
N GLU A 138 2.56 -1.29 13.41
CA GLU A 138 1.42 -1.57 12.51
C GLU A 138 1.87 -2.33 11.25
N SER A 139 3.02 -1.95 10.67
CA SER A 139 3.60 -2.63 9.51
C SER A 139 4.00 -4.07 9.81
N LEU A 140 4.56 -4.35 10.99
CA LEU A 140 4.92 -5.71 11.41
C LEU A 140 3.66 -6.56 11.65
N ASP A 141 2.63 -5.98 12.27
CA ASP A 141 1.36 -6.66 12.49
C ASP A 141 0.66 -6.98 11.15
N ALA A 142 0.67 -6.04 10.20
CA ALA A 142 0.16 -6.25 8.84
C ALA A 142 0.94 -7.35 8.10
N LEU A 143 2.27 -7.34 8.18
CA LEU A 143 3.12 -8.36 7.57
C LEU A 143 2.87 -9.75 8.18
N ALA A 144 2.69 -9.83 9.50
CA ALA A 144 2.36 -11.08 10.19
C ALA A 144 0.98 -11.59 9.77
N ALA A 145 -0.02 -10.71 9.67
CA ALA A 145 -1.36 -11.05 9.21
C ALA A 145 -1.35 -11.56 7.75
N MET A 146 -0.63 -10.87 6.86
CA MET A 146 -0.44 -11.31 5.47
C MET A 146 0.23 -12.68 5.39
N THR A 147 1.28 -12.89 6.19
CA THR A 147 2.01 -14.16 6.25
C THR A 147 1.10 -15.32 6.68
N ALA A 148 0.32 -15.11 7.75
CA ALA A 148 -0.62 -16.12 8.25
C ALA A 148 -1.71 -16.42 7.21
N LEU A 149 -2.24 -15.38 6.57
CA LEU A 149 -3.24 -15.51 5.51
C LEU A 149 -2.71 -16.32 4.32
N ILE A 150 -1.52 -15.97 3.82
CA ILE A 150 -0.94 -16.67 2.67
C ILE A 150 -0.61 -18.13 3.01
N ARG A 151 -0.04 -18.41 4.20
CA ARG A 151 0.26 -19.79 4.65
C ARG A 151 -0.98 -20.67 4.73
N LYS A 152 -2.15 -20.09 5.03
CA LYS A 152 -3.42 -20.83 5.06
C LYS A 152 -3.80 -21.37 3.67
N HIS A 153 -3.51 -20.62 2.61
CA HIS A 153 -3.91 -20.95 1.24
C HIS A 153 -2.81 -21.65 0.43
N VAL A 154 -1.54 -21.34 0.70
CA VAL A 154 -0.37 -21.92 0.02
C VAL A 154 0.68 -22.29 1.08
N PRO A 155 0.45 -23.38 1.84
CA PRO A 155 1.37 -23.82 2.89
C PRO A 155 2.76 -24.22 2.35
N GLU A 156 2.86 -24.50 1.05
CA GLU A 156 4.10 -24.91 0.39
C GLU A 156 5.18 -23.83 0.40
N LEU A 157 4.81 -22.55 0.54
CA LEU A 157 5.77 -21.45 0.70
C LEU A 157 6.60 -21.56 2.00
N GLY A 158 6.12 -22.35 2.97
CA GLY A 158 6.86 -22.73 4.17
C GLY A 158 7.41 -21.53 4.96
N ASP A 159 8.66 -21.69 5.43
CA ASP A 159 9.34 -20.68 6.25
C ASP A 159 9.67 -19.40 5.49
N GLY A 160 9.76 -19.46 4.16
CA GLY A 160 10.00 -18.31 3.29
C GLY A 160 8.82 -17.35 3.15
N THR A 161 7.63 -17.70 3.64
CA THR A 161 6.40 -16.93 3.37
C THR A 161 6.48 -15.47 3.83
N GLN A 162 7.10 -15.19 4.98
CA GLN A 162 7.20 -13.81 5.48
C GLN A 162 8.11 -12.95 4.59
N ALA A 163 9.25 -13.49 4.17
CA ALA A 163 10.16 -12.81 3.26
C ALA A 163 9.50 -12.59 1.88
N TYR A 164 8.76 -13.59 1.40
CA TYR A 164 7.93 -13.48 0.19
C TYR A 164 6.92 -12.33 0.28
N CYS A 165 6.15 -12.24 1.38
CA CYS A 165 5.17 -11.16 1.58
C CYS A 165 5.83 -9.78 1.52
N LEU A 166 6.95 -9.61 2.24
CA LEU A 166 7.71 -8.37 2.23
C LEU A 166 8.21 -8.03 0.82
N GLN A 167 8.76 -9.03 0.10
CA GLN A 167 9.28 -8.84 -1.24
C GLN A 167 8.18 -8.43 -2.23
N VAL A 168 6.99 -9.03 -2.14
CA VAL A 168 5.83 -8.64 -2.96
C VAL A 168 5.44 -7.19 -2.73
N LEU A 169 5.36 -6.74 -1.47
CA LEU A 169 5.04 -5.35 -1.13
C LEU A 169 6.12 -4.38 -1.61
N VAL A 170 7.40 -4.73 -1.45
CA VAL A 170 8.54 -3.92 -1.93
C VAL A 170 8.52 -3.81 -3.46
N LEU A 171 8.27 -4.91 -4.17
CA LEU A 171 8.15 -4.90 -5.63
C LEU A 171 6.97 -4.06 -6.10
N ALA A 172 5.82 -4.14 -5.42
CA ALA A 172 4.65 -3.32 -5.72
C ALA A 172 4.95 -1.82 -5.56
N GLY A 173 5.58 -1.44 -4.44
CA GLY A 173 5.99 -0.06 -4.20
C GLY A 173 7.03 0.44 -5.19
N ALA A 174 8.04 -0.38 -5.51
CA ALA A 174 9.07 -0.04 -6.48
C ALA A 174 8.48 0.14 -7.89
N LEU A 175 7.67 -0.80 -8.36
CA LEU A 175 7.04 -0.74 -9.69
C LEU A 175 6.10 0.45 -9.82
N SER A 176 5.35 0.79 -8.77
CA SER A 176 4.49 1.99 -8.75
C SER A 176 5.27 3.31 -8.83
N ALA A 177 6.55 3.33 -8.46
CA ALA A 177 7.40 4.51 -8.64
C ALA A 177 7.90 4.66 -10.10
N TYR A 178 7.92 3.57 -10.86
CA TYR A 178 8.30 3.56 -12.28
C TYR A 178 7.10 3.68 -13.23
N LEU A 179 5.87 3.36 -12.77
CA LEU A 179 4.68 3.23 -13.61
C LEU A 179 3.48 4.03 -13.09
N PRO A 180 2.71 4.69 -13.97
CA PRO A 180 2.98 4.88 -15.41
C PRO A 180 4.17 5.83 -15.64
N PRO A 181 4.89 5.70 -16.77
CA PRO A 181 5.98 6.60 -17.09
C PRO A 181 5.48 8.04 -17.28
N PRO A 182 6.30 9.06 -16.95
CA PRO A 182 5.91 10.45 -17.11
C PRO A 182 5.69 10.82 -18.58
N ALA A 183 4.93 11.88 -18.85
CA ALA A 183 4.57 12.33 -20.21
C ALA A 183 5.80 12.56 -21.12
N THR A 184 6.93 12.99 -20.55
CA THR A 184 8.19 13.15 -21.27
C THR A 184 8.75 11.83 -21.79
N VAL A 185 8.71 10.76 -20.98
CA VAL A 185 9.15 9.42 -21.38
C VAL A 185 8.16 8.80 -22.37
N LEU A 186 6.85 9.01 -22.19
CA LEU A 186 5.84 8.58 -23.16
C LEU A 186 6.04 9.22 -24.53
N ALA A 187 6.39 10.51 -24.59
CA ALA A 187 6.70 11.19 -25.85
C ALA A 187 7.93 10.58 -26.55
N VAL A 188 8.96 10.17 -25.79
CA VAL A 188 10.13 9.45 -26.33
C VAL A 188 9.73 8.10 -26.92
N TYR A 189 8.91 7.32 -26.20
CA TYR A 189 8.41 6.03 -26.70
C TYR A 189 7.55 6.16 -27.96
N GLN A 190 6.77 7.23 -28.07
CA GLN A 190 5.98 7.53 -29.27
C GLN A 190 6.86 7.92 -30.45
N ALA A 191 7.94 8.68 -30.22
CA ALA A 191 8.87 9.10 -31.26
C ALA A 191 9.80 7.96 -31.72
N GLU A 192 10.24 7.11 -30.79
CA GLU A 192 11.15 5.99 -31.05
C GLU A 192 10.58 4.68 -30.45
N PRO A 193 9.70 3.96 -31.17
CA PRO A 193 9.05 2.74 -30.66
C PRO A 193 10.03 1.63 -30.23
N SER A 194 11.25 1.61 -30.77
CA SER A 194 12.32 0.70 -30.34
C SER A 194 12.79 0.93 -28.91
N LEU A 195 12.53 2.09 -28.32
CA LEU A 195 12.82 2.38 -26.90
C LEU A 195 11.69 1.94 -25.96
N ALA A 196 10.51 1.60 -26.50
CA ALA A 196 9.32 1.20 -25.75
C ALA A 196 9.26 -0.32 -25.44
N VAL A 197 10.35 -1.06 -25.68
CA VAL A 197 10.37 -2.55 -25.58
C VAL A 197 10.00 -3.07 -24.19
N LEU A 198 10.31 -2.31 -23.14
CA LEU A 198 9.96 -2.65 -21.74
C LEU A 198 8.75 -1.86 -21.23
N GLN A 199 8.05 -1.13 -22.10
CA GLN A 199 6.84 -0.43 -21.71
C GLN A 199 5.76 -1.46 -21.35
N THR A 200 5.30 -1.38 -20.11
CA THR A 200 4.21 -2.21 -19.58
C THR A 200 3.36 -1.36 -18.64
N ASP A 201 2.17 -1.83 -18.31
CA ASP A 201 1.39 -1.25 -17.23
C ASP A 201 1.74 -1.90 -15.88
N LEU A 202 1.25 -1.28 -14.79
CA LEU A 202 1.51 -1.76 -13.43
C LEU A 202 0.98 -3.20 -13.23
N HIS A 203 -0.12 -3.53 -13.89
CA HIS A 203 -0.79 -4.82 -13.77
C HIS A 203 0.05 -5.95 -14.38
N GLY A 204 0.57 -5.77 -15.59
CA GLY A 204 1.48 -6.69 -16.25
C GLY A 204 2.82 -6.80 -15.54
N ALA A 205 3.38 -5.68 -15.07
CA ALA A 205 4.63 -5.67 -14.32
C ALA A 205 4.52 -6.45 -12.99
N LEU A 206 3.46 -6.18 -12.22
CA LEU A 206 3.19 -6.89 -10.96
C LEU A 206 2.91 -8.36 -11.21
N HIS A 207 2.10 -8.70 -12.22
CA HIS A 207 1.79 -10.09 -12.52
C HIS A 207 3.06 -10.90 -12.82
N LEU A 208 3.94 -10.38 -13.67
CA LEU A 208 5.21 -11.02 -13.98
C LEU A 208 6.09 -11.15 -12.73
N ALA A 209 6.31 -10.06 -12.01
CA ALA A 209 7.19 -10.03 -10.85
C ALA A 209 6.70 -10.97 -9.72
N VAL A 210 5.43 -10.89 -9.35
CA VAL A 210 4.83 -11.73 -8.31
C VAL A 210 4.82 -13.20 -8.73
N THR A 211 4.55 -13.51 -10.01
CA THR A 211 4.61 -14.91 -10.49
C THR A 211 6.02 -15.47 -10.38
N MET A 212 7.04 -14.72 -10.82
CA MET A 212 8.45 -15.13 -10.70
C MET A 212 8.86 -15.35 -9.25
N THR A 213 8.49 -14.43 -8.35
CA THR A 213 8.78 -14.57 -6.92
C THR A 213 8.04 -15.76 -6.30
N THR A 214 6.78 -15.99 -6.67
CA THR A 214 5.96 -17.09 -6.13
C THR A 214 6.51 -18.45 -6.55
N VAL A 215 6.77 -18.63 -7.85
CA VAL A 215 7.37 -19.87 -8.37
C VAL A 215 8.76 -20.10 -7.80
N GLY A 216 9.58 -19.05 -7.67
CA GLY A 216 10.93 -19.16 -7.10
C GLY A 216 10.97 -19.50 -5.61
N THR A 217 9.88 -19.29 -4.87
CA THR A 217 9.78 -19.58 -3.44
C THR A 217 9.23 -20.99 -3.16
N LEU A 218 8.61 -21.65 -4.14
CA LEU A 218 8.12 -23.01 -3.97
C LEU A 218 9.29 -24.00 -3.80
N PRO A 219 9.14 -25.01 -2.92
CA PRO A 219 10.10 -26.09 -2.81
C PRO A 219 10.18 -26.84 -4.15
N ARG A 220 11.42 -27.18 -4.55
CA ARG A 220 11.70 -27.94 -5.77
C ARG A 220 11.42 -29.43 -5.61
#